data_AF-A0A2M9PAQ1-F1
#
_entry.id   AF-A0A2M9PAQ1-F1
#
_cell.length_a   1.000
_cell.length_b   1.000
_cell.length_c   1.000
_cell.angle_alpha   90.00
_cell.angle_beta   90.00
_cell.angle_gamma   90.00
#
_symmetry.space_group_name_H-M   'P 1'
#
loop_
_entity.id
_entity.type
_entity.pdbx_description
1 polymer ?
#
loop_
_entity_poly.entity_id
_entity_poly.type
_entity_poly.pdbx_seq_one_letter_code
_entity_poly.pdbx_strand_id
1 'polypeptide(L)'
;MLFRGIVNLDLGAVFDWRLLGSFYTGAILCFVLGILGARKIFHARPGESVAIGFAALFSNSLLLGVPIMSRAYGADSLAPNFAIISIHAPLCYLIGITTMEFSRADGRGLKDTARAIARALFRNALMIGLGLGFIVNLSGLTLPEPVTIAVDMIADSALPAALFGLGGVLTRYSLHAQLGEAGLIAGLSLVVHPAVAFVLSHHVFGLPPEFVRSAVVTAAMAPGVNAYVFASLYARAQAEAASAVLLATGLSVVTVTGWLALLDAVL
;
A
#
# COMPACT_ATOMS: atom_id res chain seq x y z
N MET A 1 -2.15 -1.51 14.63
CA MET A 1 -1.51 -0.58 13.68
C MET A 1 -2.55 0.29 12.95
N LEU A 2 -3.30 -0.21 11.96
CA LEU A 2 -4.25 0.61 11.18
C LEU A 2 -5.39 1.24 12.02
N PHE A 3 -6.02 0.45 12.91
CA PHE A 3 -7.02 0.94 13.88
C PHE A 3 -6.48 2.11 14.72
N ARG A 4 -5.32 1.92 15.37
CA ARG A 4 -4.63 2.92 16.20
C ARG A 4 -4.31 4.20 15.42
N GLY A 5 -3.88 4.07 14.17
CA GLY A 5 -3.60 5.22 13.32
C GLY A 5 -4.84 6.08 13.05
N ILE A 6 -5.98 5.44 12.76
CA ILE A 6 -7.23 6.14 12.45
C ILE A 6 -7.85 6.78 13.69
N VAL A 7 -7.80 6.12 14.85
CA VAL A 7 -8.39 6.68 16.09
C VAL A 7 -7.76 8.03 16.47
N ASN A 8 -6.47 8.24 16.19
CA ASN A 8 -5.74 9.46 16.56
C ASN A 8 -5.70 10.53 15.44
N LEU A 9 -6.38 10.30 14.32
CA LEU A 9 -6.33 11.16 13.14
C LEU A 9 -7.41 12.26 13.22
N ASP A 10 -7.01 13.53 13.12
CA ASP A 10 -7.95 14.63 12.87
C ASP A 10 -8.24 14.71 11.36
N LEU A 11 -9.35 14.08 10.95
CA LEU A 11 -9.72 13.88 9.54
C LEU A 11 -10.14 15.19 8.83
N GLY A 12 -10.55 16.22 9.57
CA GLY A 12 -11.18 17.41 9.00
C GLY A 12 -10.20 18.39 8.32
N ALA A 13 -8.97 18.50 8.83
CA ALA A 13 -8.03 19.53 8.40
C ALA A 13 -7.06 19.10 7.28
N VAL A 14 -6.92 17.79 7.02
CA VAL A 14 -5.80 17.25 6.21
C VAL A 14 -6.26 16.54 4.93
N PHE A 15 -7.56 16.40 4.73
CA PHE A 15 -8.13 15.67 3.59
C PHE A 15 -8.20 16.55 2.32
N ASP A 16 -7.06 16.74 1.65
CA ASP A 16 -7.01 17.43 0.34
C ASP A 16 -7.17 16.42 -0.81
N TRP A 17 -8.22 16.57 -1.62
CA TRP A 17 -8.48 15.67 -2.75
C TRP A 17 -7.35 15.69 -3.80
N ARG A 18 -6.60 16.79 -3.92
CA ARG A 18 -5.46 16.92 -4.84
C ARG A 18 -4.29 16.07 -4.36
N LEU A 19 -4.05 16.02 -3.06
CA LEU A 19 -3.06 15.13 -2.44
C LEU A 19 -3.39 13.68 -2.76
N LEU A 20 -4.63 13.27 -2.43
CA LEU A 20 -5.08 11.90 -2.65
C LEU A 20 -5.09 11.55 -4.14
N GLY A 21 -5.56 12.45 -4.99
CA GLY A 21 -5.54 12.30 -6.45
C GLY A 21 -4.12 12.09 -6.97
N SER A 22 -3.15 12.91 -6.56
CA SER A 22 -1.76 12.78 -6.99
C SER A 22 -1.17 11.41 -6.65
N PHE A 23 -1.42 10.91 -5.43
CA PHE A 23 -0.89 9.63 -4.96
C PHE A 23 -1.61 8.43 -5.60
N TYR A 24 -2.95 8.42 -5.58
CA TYR A 24 -3.74 7.26 -6.02
C TYR A 24 -3.82 7.14 -7.53
N THR A 25 -3.71 8.23 -8.30
CA THR A 25 -3.58 8.12 -9.75
C THR A 25 -2.31 7.35 -10.11
N GLY A 26 -1.18 7.62 -9.45
CA GLY A 26 0.05 6.86 -9.63
C GLY A 26 -0.10 5.40 -9.19
N ALA A 27 -0.72 5.15 -8.04
CA ALA A 27 -0.92 3.80 -7.51
C ALA A 27 -1.82 2.94 -8.45
N ILE A 28 -2.93 3.50 -8.93
CA ILE A 28 -3.87 2.84 -9.86
C ILE A 28 -3.21 2.64 -11.23
N LEU A 29 -2.41 3.60 -11.71
CA LEU A 29 -1.65 3.43 -12.94
C LEU A 29 -0.67 2.25 -12.81
N CYS A 30 0.08 2.18 -11.71
CA CYS A 30 0.99 1.05 -11.44
C CYS A 30 0.25 -0.28 -11.30
N PHE A 31 -0.96 -0.30 -10.72
CA PHE A 31 -1.81 -1.49 -10.70
C PHE A 31 -2.13 -2.00 -12.10
N VAL A 32 -2.61 -1.10 -12.98
CA VAL A 32 -2.97 -1.43 -14.36
C VAL A 32 -1.74 -1.86 -15.15
N LEU A 33 -0.63 -1.11 -15.06
CA LEU A 33 0.62 -1.46 -15.73
C LEU A 33 1.20 -2.77 -15.22
N GLY A 34 1.07 -3.08 -13.93
CA GLY A 34 1.49 -4.34 -13.34
C GLY A 34 0.68 -5.52 -13.88
N ILE A 35 -0.66 -5.39 -13.96
CA ILE A 35 -1.52 -6.39 -14.60
C ILE A 35 -1.13 -6.59 -16.06
N LEU A 36 -1.02 -5.50 -16.82
CA LEU A 36 -0.72 -5.56 -18.26
C LEU A 36 0.67 -6.13 -18.52
N GLY A 37 1.68 -5.74 -17.74
CA GLY A 37 3.03 -6.26 -17.82
C GLY A 37 3.08 -7.75 -17.49
N ALA A 38 2.44 -8.17 -16.40
CA ALA A 38 2.30 -9.58 -16.05
C ALA A 38 1.63 -10.40 -17.15
N ARG A 39 0.55 -9.88 -17.78
CA ARG A 39 -0.17 -10.57 -18.85
C ARG A 39 0.59 -10.63 -20.16
N LYS A 40 1.23 -9.53 -20.57
CA LYS A 40 1.81 -9.37 -21.90
C LYS A 40 3.27 -9.78 -21.99
N ILE A 41 4.06 -9.55 -20.94
CA ILE A 41 5.50 -9.82 -20.91
C ILE A 41 5.77 -11.21 -20.34
N PHE A 42 5.09 -11.54 -19.23
CA PHE A 42 5.34 -12.77 -18.47
C PHE A 42 4.28 -13.86 -18.69
N HIS A 43 3.26 -13.57 -19.51
CA HIS A 43 2.16 -14.51 -19.81
C HIS A 43 1.45 -15.09 -18.57
N ALA A 44 1.46 -14.35 -17.45
CA ALA A 44 0.85 -14.77 -16.20
C ALA A 44 -0.65 -15.03 -16.36
N ARG A 45 -1.21 -15.97 -15.59
CA ARG A 45 -2.66 -16.23 -15.61
C ARG A 45 -3.42 -15.01 -15.09
N PRO A 46 -4.71 -14.83 -15.44
CA PRO A 46 -5.47 -13.64 -15.03
C PRO A 46 -5.38 -13.35 -13.52
N GLY A 47 -5.61 -14.34 -12.66
CA GLY A 47 -5.48 -14.16 -11.21
C GLY A 47 -4.06 -13.85 -10.72
N GLU A 48 -3.02 -14.42 -11.35
CA GLU A 48 -1.62 -14.09 -11.04
C GLU A 48 -1.29 -12.64 -11.43
N SER A 49 -1.79 -12.18 -12.57
CA SER A 49 -1.58 -10.80 -13.01
C SER A 49 -2.23 -9.77 -12.09
N VAL A 50 -3.40 -10.07 -11.52
CA VAL A 50 -4.05 -9.20 -10.54
C VAL A 50 -3.25 -9.15 -9.23
N ALA A 51 -2.70 -10.28 -8.78
CA ALA A 51 -1.85 -10.32 -7.60
C ALA A 51 -0.53 -9.53 -7.81
N ILE A 52 0.10 -9.64 -8.99
CA ILE A 52 1.28 -8.85 -9.37
C ILE A 52 0.95 -7.35 -9.43
N GLY A 53 -0.17 -6.99 -10.08
CA GLY A 53 -0.64 -5.60 -10.09
C GLY A 53 -0.91 -5.07 -8.70
N PHE A 54 -1.54 -5.86 -7.83
CA PHE A 54 -1.80 -5.48 -6.44
C PHE A 54 -0.50 -5.21 -5.67
N ALA A 55 0.56 -5.97 -5.94
CA ALA A 55 1.87 -5.70 -5.35
C ALA A 55 2.43 -4.34 -5.78
N ALA A 56 2.20 -3.92 -7.04
CA ALA A 56 2.58 -2.59 -7.52
C ALA A 56 1.67 -1.45 -7.00
N LEU A 57 0.44 -1.77 -6.59
CA LEU A 57 -0.55 -0.84 -6.02
C LEU A 57 -0.29 -0.54 -4.53
N PHE A 58 0.13 -1.55 -3.76
CA PHE A 58 0.15 -1.48 -2.30
C PHE A 58 1.53 -1.08 -1.75
N SER A 59 1.79 0.22 -1.70
CA SER A 59 3.02 0.79 -1.10
C SER A 59 3.08 0.57 0.41
N ASN A 60 4.29 0.38 0.96
CA ASN A 60 4.54 0.22 2.41
C ASN A 60 4.57 1.56 3.16
N SER A 61 3.48 2.31 3.08
CA SER A 61 3.38 3.69 3.56
C SER A 61 3.55 3.82 5.08
N LEU A 62 3.02 2.88 5.86
CA LEU A 62 3.02 2.97 7.32
C LEU A 62 4.35 2.51 7.95
N LEU A 63 4.87 1.35 7.54
CA LEU A 63 6.05 0.75 8.19
C LEU A 63 7.37 1.29 7.62
N LEU A 64 7.36 1.75 6.37
CA LEU A 64 8.55 2.29 5.69
C LEU A 64 8.42 3.81 5.50
N GLY A 65 7.26 4.28 5.01
CA GLY A 65 7.03 5.71 4.73
C GLY A 65 7.09 6.63 5.95
N VAL A 66 6.36 6.31 7.03
CA VAL A 66 6.31 7.18 8.22
C VAL A 66 7.69 7.37 8.87
N PRO A 67 8.49 6.32 9.14
CA PRO A 67 9.83 6.51 9.69
C PRO A 67 10.76 7.33 8.80
N ILE A 68 10.71 7.12 7.47
CA ILE A 68 11.54 7.88 6.52
C ILE A 68 11.13 9.34 6.49
N MET A 69 9.83 9.63 6.35
CA MET A 69 9.31 10.99 6.33
C MET A 69 9.65 11.72 7.65
N SER A 70 9.42 11.07 8.79
CA SER A 70 9.73 11.64 10.10
C SER A 70 11.23 11.94 10.27
N ARG A 71 12.11 11.08 9.74
CA ARG A 71 13.55 11.29 9.80
C ARG A 71 14.05 12.36 8.84
N ALA A 72 13.47 12.47 7.66
CA ALA A 72 13.88 13.45 6.66
C ALA A 72 13.35 14.86 6.95
N TYR A 73 12.07 14.97 7.37
CA TYR A 73 11.34 16.24 7.44
C TYR A 73 10.70 16.53 8.81
N GLY A 74 10.92 15.67 9.81
CA GLY A 74 10.39 15.86 11.17
C GLY A 74 9.00 15.25 11.38
N ALA A 75 8.65 14.99 12.65
CA ALA A 75 7.36 14.37 13.01
C ALA A 75 6.15 15.25 12.68
N ASP A 76 6.31 16.57 12.71
CA ASP A 76 5.22 17.53 12.44
C ASP A 76 4.78 17.53 10.96
N SER A 77 5.60 16.95 10.06
CA SER A 77 5.31 16.83 8.63
C SER A 77 4.44 15.62 8.24
N LEU A 78 4.04 14.79 9.21
CA LEU A 78 3.40 13.49 8.95
C LEU A 78 1.90 13.57 8.67
N ALA A 79 1.25 14.70 8.97
CA ALA A 79 -0.20 14.82 8.84
C ALA A 79 -0.71 14.41 7.44
N PRO A 80 -0.14 14.90 6.32
CA PRO A 80 -0.61 14.51 4.99
C PRO A 80 -0.33 13.02 4.67
N ASN A 81 0.72 12.42 5.25
CA ASN A 81 1.00 10.98 5.09
C ASN A 81 -0.11 10.16 5.74
N PHE A 82 -0.57 10.56 6.93
CA PHE A 82 -1.65 9.88 7.62
C PHE A 82 -2.98 10.00 6.87
N ALA A 83 -3.24 11.13 6.20
CA ALA A 83 -4.41 11.25 5.30
C ALA A 83 -4.36 10.20 4.17
N ILE A 84 -3.22 10.03 3.49
CA ILE A 84 -3.03 8.97 2.49
C ILE A 84 -3.24 7.59 3.14
N ILE A 85 -2.54 7.29 4.23
CA ILE A 85 -2.56 5.98 4.90
C ILE A 85 -3.96 5.57 5.35
N SER A 86 -4.77 6.52 5.84
CA SER A 86 -6.11 6.27 6.38
C SER A 86 -7.05 5.56 5.40
N ILE A 87 -6.92 5.88 4.10
CA ILE A 87 -7.74 5.29 3.03
C ILE A 87 -6.96 4.34 2.11
N HIS A 88 -5.65 4.18 2.31
CA HIS A 88 -4.79 3.36 1.45
C HIS A 88 -5.19 1.90 1.43
N ALA A 89 -5.26 1.28 2.60
CA ALA A 89 -5.62 -0.13 2.66
C ALA A 89 -7.05 -0.41 2.14
N PRO A 90 -8.11 0.31 2.55
CA PRO A 90 -9.46 0.07 2.07
C PRO A 90 -9.57 0.24 0.56
N LEU A 91 -9.00 1.32 0.02
CA LEU A 91 -9.07 1.60 -1.42
C LEU A 91 -8.32 0.54 -2.22
N CYS A 92 -7.10 0.19 -1.81
CA CYS A 92 -6.30 -0.81 -2.50
C CYS A 92 -6.97 -2.18 -2.46
N TYR A 93 -7.43 -2.64 -1.29
CA TYR A 93 -8.14 -3.92 -1.17
C TYR A 93 -9.48 -3.92 -1.91
N LEU A 94 -10.23 -2.84 -1.90
CA LEU A 94 -11.46 -2.72 -2.69
C LEU A 94 -11.16 -2.94 -4.18
N ILE A 95 -10.18 -2.22 -4.73
CA ILE A 95 -9.78 -2.33 -6.14
C ILE A 95 -9.24 -3.74 -6.44
N GLY A 96 -8.35 -4.24 -5.58
CA GLY A 96 -7.71 -5.54 -5.73
C GLY A 96 -8.69 -6.71 -5.69
N ILE A 97 -9.51 -6.79 -4.63
CA ILE A 97 -10.53 -7.83 -4.45
C ILE A 97 -11.54 -7.76 -5.60
N THR A 98 -12.02 -6.57 -5.95
CA THR A 98 -12.98 -6.41 -7.04
C THR A 98 -12.41 -6.96 -8.34
N THR A 99 -11.21 -6.53 -8.72
CA THR A 99 -10.54 -6.98 -9.95
C THR A 99 -10.25 -8.49 -9.92
N MET A 100 -9.87 -9.03 -8.76
CA MET A 100 -9.59 -10.46 -8.58
C MET A 100 -10.84 -11.32 -8.71
N GLU A 101 -11.95 -10.92 -8.07
CA GLU A 101 -13.23 -11.64 -8.17
C GLU A 101 -13.80 -11.57 -9.59
N PHE A 102 -13.67 -10.44 -10.28
CA PHE A 102 -14.01 -10.37 -11.71
C PHE A 102 -13.12 -11.27 -12.57
N SER A 103 -11.82 -11.33 -12.28
CA SER A 103 -10.90 -12.23 -12.98
C SER A 103 -11.18 -13.72 -12.72
N ARG A 104 -11.81 -14.07 -11.59
CA ARG A 104 -12.19 -15.44 -11.21
C ARG A 104 -13.66 -15.75 -11.48
N ALA A 105 -14.40 -14.79 -12.04
CA ALA A 105 -15.84 -14.93 -12.17
C ALA A 105 -16.18 -16.15 -13.02
N ASP A 106 -15.36 -16.57 -13.98
CA ASP A 106 -15.53 -17.81 -14.77
C ASP A 106 -16.99 -18.01 -15.26
N GLY A 107 -17.71 -16.93 -15.58
CA GLY A 107 -19.12 -16.96 -15.99
C GLY A 107 -20.18 -16.78 -14.89
N ARG A 108 -19.80 -16.50 -13.63
CA ARG A 108 -20.72 -16.16 -12.53
C ARG A 108 -21.47 -14.86 -12.82
N GLY A 109 -22.75 -14.82 -12.42
CA GLY A 109 -23.59 -13.62 -12.56
C GLY A 109 -23.11 -12.46 -11.67
N LEU A 110 -23.36 -11.22 -12.11
CA LEU A 110 -22.90 -9.98 -11.46
C LEU A 110 -23.29 -9.89 -9.97
N LYS A 111 -24.47 -10.41 -9.61
CA LYS A 111 -24.96 -10.45 -8.22
C LYS A 111 -24.12 -11.37 -7.32
N ASP A 112 -23.68 -12.51 -7.84
CA ASP A 112 -22.88 -13.47 -7.07
C ASP A 112 -21.44 -12.97 -6.89
N THR A 113 -20.89 -12.32 -7.92
CA THR A 113 -19.59 -11.62 -7.83
C THR A 113 -19.64 -10.49 -6.80
N ALA A 114 -20.70 -9.65 -6.82
CA ALA A 114 -20.88 -8.60 -5.83
C ALA A 114 -21.01 -9.16 -4.39
N ARG A 115 -21.74 -10.27 -4.21
CA ARG A 115 -21.87 -10.94 -2.90
C ARG A 115 -20.53 -11.54 -2.43
N ALA A 116 -19.73 -12.09 -3.35
CA ALA A 116 -18.39 -12.60 -3.04
C ALA A 116 -17.45 -11.47 -2.60
N ILE A 117 -17.44 -10.34 -3.33
CA ILE A 117 -16.65 -9.14 -2.98
C ILE A 117 -17.05 -8.63 -1.60
N ALA A 118 -18.34 -8.43 -1.34
CA ALA A 118 -18.82 -7.96 -0.03
C ALA A 118 -18.38 -8.93 1.08
N ARG A 119 -18.55 -10.24 0.89
CA ARG A 119 -18.15 -11.25 1.88
C ARG A 119 -16.64 -11.27 2.12
N ALA A 120 -15.84 -11.09 1.07
CA ALA A 120 -14.37 -11.02 1.18
C ALA A 120 -13.94 -9.75 1.94
N LEU A 121 -14.57 -8.61 1.68
CA LEU A 121 -14.30 -7.35 2.39
C LEU A 121 -14.68 -7.45 3.88
N PHE A 122 -15.90 -7.89 4.21
CA PHE A 122 -16.37 -7.94 5.59
C PHE A 122 -15.74 -9.05 6.45
N ARG A 123 -15.15 -10.08 5.85
CA ARG A 123 -14.40 -11.11 6.60
C ARG A 123 -12.91 -10.83 6.70
N ASN A 124 -12.40 -9.83 6.00
CA ASN A 124 -10.99 -9.48 6.02
C ASN A 124 -10.65 -8.73 7.32
N ALA A 125 -9.80 -9.31 8.16
CA ALA A 125 -9.38 -8.74 9.43
C ALA A 125 -8.79 -7.31 9.30
N LEU A 126 -8.16 -7.00 8.16
CA LEU A 126 -7.68 -5.64 7.87
C LEU A 126 -8.84 -4.66 7.67
N MET A 127 -9.85 -5.02 6.87
CA MET A 127 -11.03 -4.18 6.66
C MET A 127 -11.83 -4.01 7.96
N ILE A 128 -11.95 -5.06 8.76
CA ILE A 128 -12.60 -5.02 10.07
C ILE A 128 -11.84 -4.05 10.99
N GLY A 129 -10.52 -4.22 11.14
CA GLY A 129 -9.71 -3.36 12.00
C GLY A 129 -9.76 -1.90 11.57
N LEU A 130 -9.81 -1.64 10.27
CA LEU A 130 -9.86 -0.29 9.72
C LEU A 130 -11.25 0.35 9.86
N GLY A 131 -12.31 -0.42 9.60
CA GLY A 131 -13.68 -0.01 9.83
C GLY A 131 -13.98 0.29 11.30
N LEU A 132 -13.51 -0.56 12.22
CA LEU A 132 -13.62 -0.30 13.66
C LEU A 132 -12.86 0.97 14.06
N GLY A 133 -11.69 1.23 13.46
CA GLY A 133 -10.90 2.43 13.72
C GLY A 133 -11.65 3.69 13.30
N PHE A 134 -12.26 3.68 12.11
CA PHE A 134 -13.10 4.78 11.64
C PHE A 134 -14.33 4.99 12.53
N ILE A 135 -15.01 3.92 12.94
CA ILE A 135 -16.18 4.02 13.83
C ILE A 135 -15.80 4.71 15.14
N VAL A 136 -14.70 4.30 15.77
CA VAL A 136 -14.25 4.88 17.04
C VAL A 136 -13.82 6.35 16.86
N ASN A 137 -13.07 6.66 15.80
CA ASN A 137 -12.64 8.04 15.52
C ASN A 137 -13.85 8.97 15.28
N LEU A 138 -14.77 8.59 14.39
CA LEU A 138 -15.91 9.42 13.99
C LEU A 138 -16.97 9.57 15.08
N SER A 139 -17.07 8.60 15.99
CA SER A 139 -18.01 8.66 17.13
C SER A 139 -17.50 9.53 18.28
N GLY A 140 -16.21 9.94 18.26
CA GLY A 140 -15.59 10.63 19.39
C GLY A 140 -15.46 9.76 20.64
N LEU A 141 -15.60 8.44 20.52
CA LEU A 141 -15.53 7.50 21.63
C LEU A 141 -14.09 7.42 22.15
N THR A 142 -13.87 7.89 23.38
CA THR A 142 -12.62 7.63 24.10
C THR A 142 -12.58 6.17 24.55
N LEU A 143 -11.63 5.41 24.02
CA LEU A 143 -11.42 4.02 24.44
C LEU A 143 -10.93 3.96 25.90
N PRO A 144 -11.45 3.03 26.72
CA PRO A 144 -10.91 2.79 28.05
C PRO A 144 -9.42 2.43 27.98
N GLU A 145 -8.63 2.95 28.90
CA GLU A 145 -7.17 2.77 28.95
C GLU A 145 -6.72 1.30 28.80
N PRO A 146 -7.35 0.29 29.44
CA PRO A 146 -6.95 -1.11 29.25
C PRO A 146 -7.08 -1.61 27.80
N VAL A 147 -8.08 -1.12 27.05
CA VAL A 147 -8.28 -1.48 25.64
C VAL A 147 -7.19 -0.83 24.79
N THR A 148 -6.88 0.44 25.05
CA THR A 148 -5.82 1.17 24.36
C THR A 148 -4.47 0.48 24.55
N ILE A 149 -4.11 0.13 25.79
CA ILE A 149 -2.86 -0.59 26.09
C ILE A 149 -2.79 -1.93 25.35
N ALA A 150 -3.88 -2.71 25.35
CA ALA A 150 -3.91 -3.99 24.65
C ALA A 150 -3.73 -3.84 23.13
N VAL A 151 -4.38 -2.83 22.53
CA VAL A 151 -4.26 -2.51 21.10
C VAL A 151 -2.83 -2.06 20.77
N ASP A 152 -2.20 -1.29 21.65
CA ASP A 152 -0.82 -0.81 21.48
C ASP A 152 0.18 -1.97 21.53
N MET A 153 0.07 -2.87 22.50
CA MET A 153 0.92 -4.07 22.58
C MET A 153 0.85 -4.95 21.32
N ILE A 154 -0.36 -5.16 20.79
CA ILE A 154 -0.55 -5.92 19.54
C ILE A 154 0.02 -5.14 18.35
N ALA A 155 -0.19 -3.82 18.30
CA ALA A 155 0.34 -2.99 17.22
C ALA A 155 1.87 -3.07 17.20
N ASP A 156 2.53 -2.84 18.33
CA ASP A 156 3.98 -2.74 18.44
C ASP A 156 4.68 -4.08 18.11
N SER A 157 4.04 -5.21 18.41
CA SER A 157 4.54 -6.55 18.07
C SER A 157 4.31 -6.96 16.60
N ALA A 158 3.39 -6.31 15.89
CA ALA A 158 2.99 -6.70 14.54
C ALA A 158 4.11 -6.55 13.50
N LEU A 159 4.91 -5.47 13.57
CA LEU A 159 6.00 -5.22 12.63
C LEU A 159 7.13 -6.27 12.75
N PRO A 160 7.70 -6.52 13.95
CA PRO A 160 8.71 -7.58 14.14
C PRO A 160 8.20 -8.95 13.68
N ALA A 161 6.97 -9.33 14.04
CA ALA A 161 6.38 -10.60 13.66
C ALA A 161 6.19 -10.72 12.14
N ALA A 162 5.74 -9.66 11.46
CA ALA A 162 5.57 -9.64 10.01
C ALA A 162 6.90 -9.76 9.27
N LEU A 163 7.94 -9.04 9.71
CA LEU A 163 9.28 -9.12 9.11
C LEU A 163 9.93 -10.50 9.33
N PHE A 164 9.82 -11.07 10.54
CA PHE A 164 10.32 -12.40 10.82
C PHE A 164 9.59 -13.48 10.01
N GLY A 165 8.25 -13.38 9.93
CA GLY A 165 7.43 -14.28 9.12
C GLY A 165 7.76 -14.19 7.63
N LEU A 166 7.96 -12.97 7.10
CA LEU A 166 8.43 -12.78 5.73
C LEU A 166 9.81 -13.44 5.53
N GLY A 167 10.76 -13.24 6.46
CA GLY A 167 12.05 -13.92 6.46
C GLY A 167 11.92 -15.45 6.33
N GLY A 168 11.01 -16.06 7.11
CA GLY A 168 10.71 -17.49 7.02
C GLY A 168 10.09 -17.89 5.68
N VAL A 169 9.16 -17.11 5.14
CA VAL A 169 8.55 -17.33 3.81
C VAL A 169 9.61 -17.36 2.71
N LEU A 170 10.63 -16.51 2.80
CA LEU A 170 11.70 -16.39 1.81
C LEU A 170 12.62 -17.62 1.78
N THR A 171 12.72 -18.37 2.88
CA THR A 171 13.43 -19.66 2.86
C THR A 171 12.71 -20.71 2.02
N ARG A 172 11.40 -20.55 1.77
CA ARG A 172 10.58 -21.48 0.99
C ARG A 172 10.52 -21.15 -0.50
N TYR A 173 10.87 -19.92 -0.89
CA TYR A 173 10.79 -19.46 -2.27
C TYR A 173 12.18 -19.09 -2.79
N SER A 174 12.58 -19.69 -3.91
CA SER A 174 13.84 -19.35 -4.57
C SER A 174 13.73 -17.98 -5.26
N LEU A 175 14.31 -16.94 -4.66
CA LEU A 175 14.40 -15.57 -5.19
C LEU A 175 14.74 -15.48 -6.68
N HIS A 176 15.57 -16.41 -7.18
CA HIS A 176 16.05 -16.40 -8.56
C HIS A 176 14.99 -16.66 -9.64
N ALA A 177 13.90 -17.36 -9.32
CA ALA A 177 12.95 -17.83 -10.34
C ALA A 177 11.86 -16.81 -10.71
N GLN A 178 11.77 -15.67 -10.01
CA GLN A 178 10.73 -14.64 -10.20
C GLN A 178 11.28 -13.21 -10.31
N LEU A 179 12.56 -13.05 -10.69
CA LEU A 179 13.20 -11.73 -10.75
C LEU A 179 12.58 -10.80 -11.79
N GLY A 180 11.98 -11.34 -12.85
CA GLY A 180 11.34 -10.56 -13.91
C GLY A 180 10.11 -9.80 -13.39
N GLU A 181 9.15 -10.52 -12.82
CA GLU A 181 7.93 -9.97 -12.23
C GLU A 181 8.24 -9.10 -11.02
N ALA A 182 9.19 -9.53 -10.17
CA ALA A 182 9.65 -8.73 -9.04
C ALA A 182 10.30 -7.41 -9.49
N GLY A 183 11.09 -7.44 -10.58
CA GLY A 183 11.69 -6.27 -11.19
C GLY A 183 10.66 -5.31 -11.80
N LEU A 184 9.62 -5.85 -12.46
CA LEU A 184 8.48 -5.06 -12.94
C LEU A 184 7.80 -4.33 -11.76
N ILE A 185 7.47 -5.04 -10.69
CA ILE A 185 6.85 -4.44 -9.50
C ILE A 185 7.77 -3.37 -8.90
N ALA A 186 9.07 -3.66 -8.74
CA ALA A 186 10.03 -2.71 -8.19
C ALA A 186 10.14 -1.43 -9.05
N GLY A 187 10.20 -1.55 -10.37
CA GLY A 187 10.24 -0.39 -11.26
C GLY A 187 8.97 0.45 -11.20
N LEU A 188 7.81 -0.20 -11.15
CA LEU A 188 6.52 0.49 -11.02
C LEU A 188 6.39 1.22 -9.68
N SER A 189 6.72 0.57 -8.57
CA SER A 189 6.57 1.16 -7.23
C SER A 189 7.65 2.18 -6.89
N LEU A 190 8.91 1.95 -7.27
CA LEU A 190 10.03 2.82 -6.84
C LEU A 190 10.31 3.99 -7.79
N VAL A 191 9.82 3.92 -9.03
CA VAL A 191 10.07 4.95 -10.05
C VAL A 191 8.77 5.51 -10.58
N VAL A 192 7.89 4.68 -11.14
CA VAL A 192 6.69 5.19 -11.84
C VAL A 192 5.71 5.84 -10.87
N HIS A 193 5.40 5.18 -9.76
CA HIS A 193 4.46 5.72 -8.76
C HIS A 193 4.92 7.07 -8.18
N PRO A 194 6.14 7.23 -7.62
CA PRO A 194 6.60 8.51 -7.11
C PRO A 194 6.79 9.57 -8.20
N ALA A 195 7.18 9.20 -9.44
CA ALA A 195 7.26 10.15 -10.54
C ALA A 195 5.88 10.75 -10.89
N VAL A 196 4.85 9.91 -10.97
CA VAL A 196 3.48 10.37 -11.21
C VAL A 196 2.98 11.20 -10.05
N ALA A 197 3.22 10.77 -8.81
CA ALA A 197 2.84 11.53 -7.63
C ALA A 197 3.53 12.90 -7.61
N PHE A 198 4.82 12.99 -7.97
CA PHE A 198 5.57 14.23 -8.05
C PHE A 198 5.01 15.17 -9.11
N VAL A 199 4.84 14.68 -10.34
CA VAL A 199 4.30 15.48 -11.45
C VAL A 199 2.90 16.02 -11.12
N LEU A 200 2.02 15.17 -10.60
CA LEU A 200 0.66 15.59 -10.28
C LEU A 200 0.61 16.55 -9.09
N SER A 201 1.31 16.25 -8.00
CA SER A 201 1.29 17.10 -6.80
C SER A 201 1.95 18.45 -7.02
N HIS A 202 3.14 18.47 -7.63
CA HIS A 202 3.94 19.68 -7.80
C HIS A 202 3.54 20.50 -9.03
N HIS A 203 3.50 19.88 -10.22
CA HIS A 203 3.30 20.62 -11.48
C HIS A 203 1.84 20.79 -11.88
N VAL A 204 0.96 19.84 -11.57
CA VAL A 204 -0.46 19.92 -11.98
C VAL A 204 -1.31 20.60 -10.92
N PHE A 205 -1.19 20.19 -9.66
CA PHE A 205 -2.02 20.71 -8.58
C PHE A 205 -1.41 21.87 -7.79
N GLY A 206 -0.09 22.12 -7.93
CA GLY A 206 0.59 23.21 -7.25
C GLY A 206 0.49 23.12 -5.73
N LEU A 207 0.61 21.90 -5.17
CA LEU A 207 0.49 21.68 -3.73
C LEU A 207 1.67 22.31 -2.95
N PRO A 208 1.46 22.70 -1.68
CA PRO A 208 2.55 23.17 -0.82
C PRO A 208 3.66 22.11 -0.66
N PRO A 209 4.92 22.53 -0.40
CA PRO A 209 6.06 21.63 -0.30
C PRO A 209 5.87 20.41 0.63
N GLU A 210 5.23 20.61 1.78
CA GLU A 210 4.93 19.55 2.74
C GLU A 210 4.00 18.45 2.17
N PHE A 211 3.00 18.84 1.37
CA PHE A 211 2.07 17.93 0.72
C PHE A 211 2.77 17.18 -0.43
N VAL A 212 3.61 17.87 -1.20
CA VAL A 212 4.42 17.26 -2.28
C VAL A 212 5.38 16.22 -1.70
N ARG A 213 6.14 16.59 -0.66
CA ARG A 213 7.06 15.67 0.04
C ARG A 213 6.32 14.44 0.55
N SER A 214 5.17 14.65 1.19
CA SER A 214 4.33 13.56 1.69
C SER A 214 3.86 12.60 0.59
N ALA A 215 3.31 13.14 -0.51
CA ALA A 215 2.82 12.34 -1.63
C ALA A 215 3.95 11.50 -2.26
N VAL A 216 5.08 12.14 -2.54
CA VAL A 216 6.21 11.52 -3.26
C VAL A 216 6.94 10.51 -2.38
N VAL A 217 7.28 10.85 -1.14
CA VAL A 217 7.95 9.92 -0.22
C VAL A 217 7.06 8.72 0.07
N THR A 218 5.75 8.93 0.28
CA THR A 218 4.83 7.81 0.49
C THR A 218 4.71 6.92 -0.76
N ALA A 219 4.74 7.52 -1.96
CA ALA A 219 4.68 6.79 -3.23
C ALA A 219 5.98 6.03 -3.55
N ALA A 220 7.14 6.54 -3.12
CA ALA A 220 8.45 5.94 -3.34
C ALA A 220 8.71 4.69 -2.48
N MET A 221 7.74 4.23 -1.69
CA MET A 221 7.90 3.09 -0.80
C MET A 221 7.74 1.78 -1.55
N ALA A 222 8.63 0.83 -1.25
CA ALA A 222 8.53 -0.54 -1.72
C ALA A 222 7.16 -1.17 -1.36
N PRO A 223 6.73 -2.22 -2.09
CA PRO A 223 5.52 -2.96 -1.75
C PRO A 223 5.51 -3.44 -0.29
N GLY A 224 4.37 -3.31 0.38
CA GLY A 224 4.20 -3.77 1.75
C GLY A 224 3.96 -5.27 1.87
N VAL A 225 4.08 -5.81 3.09
CA VAL A 225 3.74 -7.22 3.41
C VAL A 225 2.30 -7.57 2.99
N ASN A 226 1.40 -6.58 2.95
CA ASN A 226 0.03 -6.76 2.48
C ASN A 226 -0.07 -7.22 1.01
N ALA A 227 0.92 -6.91 0.17
CA ALA A 227 1.02 -7.45 -1.17
C ALA A 227 1.13 -8.99 -1.15
N TYR A 228 2.02 -9.51 -0.29
CA TYR A 228 2.17 -10.95 -0.07
C TYR A 228 0.92 -11.57 0.57
N VAL A 229 0.33 -10.91 1.57
CA VAL A 229 -0.91 -11.39 2.20
C VAL A 229 -2.03 -11.50 1.17
N PHE A 230 -2.21 -10.50 0.30
CA PHE A 230 -3.20 -10.55 -0.77
C PHE A 230 -2.95 -11.69 -1.75
N ALA A 231 -1.72 -11.84 -2.23
CA ALA A 231 -1.30 -12.96 -3.08
C ALA A 231 -1.60 -14.31 -2.41
N SER A 232 -1.38 -14.40 -1.08
CA SER A 232 -1.62 -15.60 -0.30
C SER A 232 -3.10 -15.91 -0.10
N LEU A 233 -3.93 -14.91 0.20
CA LEU A 233 -5.38 -15.04 0.33
C LEU A 233 -6.02 -15.67 -0.91
N TYR A 234 -5.47 -15.38 -2.08
CA TYR A 234 -5.96 -15.86 -3.37
C TYR A 234 -5.20 -17.07 -3.91
N ALA A 235 -4.12 -17.50 -3.25
CA ALA A 235 -3.18 -18.51 -3.75
C ALA A 235 -2.68 -18.20 -5.17
N ARG A 236 -2.29 -16.94 -5.41
CA ARG A 236 -1.82 -16.44 -6.72
C ARG A 236 -0.60 -15.58 -6.55
N ALA A 237 0.43 -15.83 -7.37
CA ALA A 237 1.67 -15.06 -7.44
C ALA A 237 2.35 -14.79 -6.06
N GLN A 238 2.33 -15.77 -5.16
CA GLN A 238 2.88 -15.63 -3.80
C GLN A 238 4.40 -15.42 -3.81
N ALA A 239 5.11 -16.14 -4.68
CA ALA A 239 6.56 -16.10 -4.77
C ALA A 239 7.04 -14.76 -5.37
N GLU A 240 6.32 -14.27 -6.38
CA GLU A 240 6.50 -13.00 -7.07
C GLU A 240 6.28 -11.85 -6.10
N ALA A 241 5.17 -11.87 -5.34
CA ALA A 241 4.90 -10.84 -4.34
C ALA A 241 5.95 -10.83 -3.22
N ALA A 242 6.37 -12.00 -2.70
CA ALA A 242 7.42 -12.09 -1.68
C ALA A 242 8.77 -11.58 -2.21
N SER A 243 9.14 -11.98 -3.43
CA SER A 243 10.39 -11.56 -4.09
C SER A 243 10.40 -10.07 -4.38
N ALA A 244 9.26 -9.51 -4.82
CA ALA A 244 9.11 -8.08 -5.05
C ALA A 244 9.27 -7.26 -3.77
N VAL A 245 8.65 -7.69 -2.66
CA VAL A 245 8.79 -7.02 -1.36
C VAL A 245 10.27 -6.96 -0.96
N LEU A 246 11.00 -8.07 -1.06
CA LEU A 246 12.43 -8.07 -0.76
C LEU A 246 13.25 -7.18 -1.70
N LEU A 247 13.14 -7.44 -3.00
CA LEU A 247 13.94 -6.78 -4.02
C LEU A 247 13.73 -5.27 -3.96
N ALA A 248 12.46 -4.84 -3.96
CA ALA A 248 12.12 -3.43 -3.90
C ALA A 248 12.49 -2.81 -2.55
N THR A 249 12.40 -3.54 -1.42
CA THR A 249 12.88 -3.01 -0.13
C THR A 249 14.38 -2.76 -0.16
N GLY A 250 15.18 -3.68 -0.71
CA GLY A 250 16.62 -3.47 -0.90
C GLY A 250 16.93 -2.29 -1.82
N LEU A 251 16.25 -2.21 -2.97
CA LEU A 251 16.41 -1.11 -3.94
C LEU A 251 15.84 0.23 -3.44
N SER A 252 14.92 0.21 -2.47
CA SER A 252 14.34 1.42 -1.88
C SER A 252 15.38 2.28 -1.20
N VAL A 253 16.45 1.68 -0.65
CA VAL A 253 17.55 2.42 -0.01
C VAL A 253 18.15 3.44 -0.98
N VAL A 254 18.42 3.04 -2.23
CA VAL A 254 19.02 3.93 -3.24
C VAL A 254 17.98 4.86 -3.85
N THR A 255 16.82 4.32 -4.21
CA THR A 255 15.78 5.08 -4.93
C THR A 255 15.14 6.16 -4.06
N VAL A 256 14.85 5.86 -2.80
CA VAL A 256 14.28 6.84 -1.85
C VAL A 256 15.28 7.96 -1.56
N THR A 257 16.57 7.65 -1.40
CA THR A 257 17.60 8.69 -1.28
C THR A 257 17.63 9.60 -2.50
N GLY A 258 17.50 9.04 -3.70
CA GLY A 258 17.40 9.83 -4.94
C GLY A 258 16.18 10.75 -4.96
N TRP A 259 15.01 10.25 -4.55
CA TRP A 259 13.79 11.06 -4.46
C TRP A 259 13.88 12.17 -3.42
N LEU A 260 14.45 11.90 -2.24
CA LEU A 260 14.68 12.91 -1.22
C LEU A 260 15.61 14.02 -1.72
N ALA A 261 16.74 13.65 -2.35
CA ALA A 261 17.67 14.61 -2.93
C ALA A 261 17.02 15.48 -4.02
N LEU A 262 16.15 14.89 -4.85
CA LEU A 262 15.38 15.64 -5.85
C LEU A 262 14.41 16.63 -5.19
N LEU A 263 13.68 16.19 -4.17
CA LEU A 263 12.72 17.04 -3.46
C LEU A 263 13.42 18.22 -2.77
N ASP A 264 14.56 17.98 -2.14
CA ASP A 264 15.33 19.04 -1.47
C ASP A 264 15.95 20.05 -2.45
N ALA A 265 16.22 19.62 -3.69
CA ALA A 265 16.74 20.50 -4.74
C ALA A 265 15.64 21.36 -5.40
N VAL A 266 14.38 20.91 -5.38
CA VAL A 266 13.27 21.53 -6.11
C VAL A 266 12.32 22.33 -5.19
N LEU A 267 12.20 21.96 -3.90
CA LEU A 267 11.25 22.54 -2.94
C LEU A 267 11.93 23.31 -1.80
#